data_AF-A0A066YSB4-F1
#
_entry.id   AF-A0A066YSB4-F1
#
_cell.length_a   1.000
_cell.length_b   1.000
_cell.length_c   1.000
_cell.angle_alpha   90.00
_cell.angle_beta   90.00
_cell.angle_gamma   90.00
#
_symmetry.space_group_name_H-M   'P 1'
#
loop_
_entity.id
_entity.type
_entity.pdbx_description
1 polymer ?
#
loop_
_entity_poly.entity_id
_entity_poly.type
_entity_poly.pdbx_seq_one_letter_code
_entity_poly.pdbx_strand_id
1 'polypeptide(L)'
;MKVMGYACAAIGLYHLLLGNAAIPGATSAGPTVDSLGRFFGAIFAGYGVAWLWAARQSPVPVAAVRWLAGLMLLGGLGRILSIAADGWPHWFQLVLGVVELVLPPLFFWLAHPAAAPHRPAEA
;
A
#
# COMPACT_ATOMS: atom_id res chain seq x y z
N MET A 1 -9.19 7.69 -0.53
CA MET A 1 -7.79 8.04 -0.14
C MET A 1 -7.60 8.11 1.37
N LYS A 2 -8.40 8.89 2.15
CA LYS A 2 -8.25 8.93 3.62
C LYS A 2 -8.42 7.57 4.30
N VAL A 3 -9.43 6.79 3.91
CA VAL A 3 -9.65 5.42 4.40
C VAL A 3 -8.42 4.53 4.16
N MET A 4 -7.85 4.59 2.95
CA MET A 4 -6.61 3.87 2.61
C MET A 4 -5.46 4.27 3.54
N GLY A 5 -5.25 5.58 3.73
CA GLY A 5 -4.19 6.06 4.60
C GLY A 5 -4.33 5.62 6.05
N TYR A 6 -5.55 5.70 6.62
CA TYR A 6 -5.79 5.20 7.98
C TYR A 6 -5.63 3.69 8.09
N ALA A 7 -6.14 2.92 7.11
CA ALA A 7 -6.00 1.46 7.11
C ALA A 7 -4.53 1.04 7.05
N CYS A 8 -3.75 1.58 6.11
CA CYS A 8 -2.32 1.27 5.99
C CYS A 8 -1.54 1.70 7.24
N ALA A 9 -1.83 2.89 7.78
CA ALA A 9 -1.18 3.38 8.99
C ALA A 9 -1.44 2.45 10.20
N ALA A 10 -2.71 2.08 10.41
CA ALA A 10 -3.10 1.18 11.50
C ALA A 10 -2.49 -0.22 11.33
N ILE A 11 -2.52 -0.79 10.13
CA ILE A 11 -1.93 -2.10 9.84
C ILE A 11 -0.41 -2.07 10.07
N GLY A 12 0.28 -1.03 9.61
CA GLY A 12 1.72 -0.88 9.80
C GLY A 12 2.10 -0.75 11.27
N LEU A 13 1.37 0.08 12.03
CA LEU A 13 1.57 0.20 13.48
C LEU A 13 1.28 -1.11 14.21
N TYR A 14 0.23 -1.84 13.81
CA TYR A 14 -0.09 -3.15 14.36
C TYR A 14 1.07 -4.14 14.18
N HIS A 15 1.68 -4.21 12.99
CA HIS A 15 2.84 -5.07 12.74
C HIS A 15 4.11 -4.59 13.47
N LEU A 16 4.34 -3.27 13.55
CA LEU A 16 5.46 -2.70 14.29
C LEU A 16 5.41 -3.09 15.78
N LEU A 17 4.22 -3.02 16.38
CA LEU A 17 4.03 -3.24 17.81
C LEU A 17 3.95 -4.73 18.18
N LEU A 18 3.24 -5.54 17.40
CA LEU A 18 3.01 -6.95 17.73
C LEU A 18 3.99 -7.91 17.04
N GLY A 19 4.76 -7.46 16.05
CA GLY A 19 5.74 -8.30 15.33
C GLY A 19 5.08 -9.52 14.70
N ASN A 20 5.71 -10.69 14.81
CA ASN A 20 5.19 -11.92 14.21
C ASN A 20 3.80 -12.34 14.73
N ALA A 21 3.42 -11.94 15.95
CA ALA A 21 2.08 -12.22 16.49
C ALA A 21 0.96 -11.50 15.69
N ALA A 22 1.30 -10.48 14.91
CA ALA A 22 0.37 -9.79 14.02
C ALA A 22 -0.01 -10.60 12.77
N ILE A 23 0.70 -11.70 12.47
CA ILE A 23 0.65 -12.39 11.17
C ILE A 23 -0.12 -13.71 11.31
N PRO A 24 -1.37 -13.80 10.81
CA PRO A 24 -2.11 -15.05 10.81
C PRO A 24 -1.40 -16.13 9.98
N GLY A 25 -1.24 -17.31 10.58
CA GLY A 25 -0.59 -18.45 9.94
C GLY A 25 0.94 -18.47 10.05
N ALA A 26 1.58 -17.50 10.72
CA ALA A 26 3.00 -17.57 11.02
C ALA A 26 3.28 -18.67 12.07
N THR A 27 4.00 -19.73 11.68
CA THR A 27 4.27 -20.89 12.55
C THR A 27 5.66 -20.87 13.20
N SER A 28 6.64 -20.19 12.60
CA SER A 28 7.98 -20.01 13.18
C SER A 28 8.69 -18.81 12.58
N ALA A 29 9.12 -17.85 13.41
CA ALA A 29 9.97 -16.76 12.98
C ALA A 29 10.85 -16.29 14.15
N GLY A 30 12.16 -16.46 14.02
CA GLY A 30 13.15 -16.05 15.02
C GLY A 30 13.37 -14.53 15.06
N PRO A 31 14.24 -14.04 15.96
CA PRO A 31 14.47 -12.60 16.17
C PRO A 31 14.87 -11.83 14.91
N THR A 32 15.59 -12.46 13.98
CA THR A 32 15.97 -11.86 12.69
C THR A 32 14.75 -11.51 11.84
N VAL A 33 13.80 -12.44 11.71
CA VAL A 33 12.59 -12.22 10.91
C VAL A 33 11.62 -11.28 11.64
N ASP A 34 11.51 -11.40 12.97
CA ASP A 34 10.68 -10.49 13.77
C ASP A 34 11.14 -9.04 13.64
N SER A 35 12.44 -8.77 13.79
CA SER A 35 12.99 -7.42 13.69
C SER A 35 12.83 -6.81 12.29
N LEU A 36 13.02 -7.62 11.23
CA LEU A 36 12.74 -7.22 9.86
C LEU A 36 11.25 -6.91 9.63
N GLY A 37 10.36 -7.76 10.14
CA GLY A 37 8.91 -7.57 10.06
C GLY A 37 8.46 -6.28 10.75
N ARG A 38 8.98 -5.99 11.95
CA ARG A 38 8.70 -4.74 12.67
C ARG A 38 9.20 -3.51 11.91
N PHE A 39 10.39 -3.59 11.33
CA PHE A 39 10.92 -2.53 10.47
C PHE A 39 9.97 -2.25 9.29
N PHE A 40 9.52 -3.29 8.58
CA PHE A 40 8.55 -3.12 7.50
C PHE A 40 7.19 -2.62 8.00
N GLY A 41 6.77 -2.98 9.21
CA GLY A 41 5.60 -2.40 9.87
C GLY A 41 5.71 -0.87 10.00
N ALA A 42 6.85 -0.35 10.46
CA ALA A 42 7.09 1.09 10.53
C ALA A 42 7.07 1.76 9.14
N ILE A 43 7.69 1.13 8.14
CA ILE A 43 7.66 1.64 6.75
C ILE A 43 6.23 1.67 6.21
N PHE A 44 5.44 0.62 6.46
CA PHE A 44 4.04 0.58 6.01
C PHE A 44 3.16 1.60 6.73
N ALA A 45 3.45 1.87 8.00
CA ALA A 45 2.79 2.96 8.73
C ALA A 45 3.09 4.32 8.07
N GLY A 46 4.36 4.57 7.73
CA GLY A 46 4.78 5.76 6.98
C GLY A 46 4.12 5.86 5.60
N TYR A 47 3.98 4.75 4.89
CA TYR A 47 3.22 4.68 3.64
C TYR A 47 1.74 5.08 3.82
N GLY A 48 1.09 4.65 4.91
CA GLY A 48 -0.24 5.12 5.28
C GLY A 48 -0.30 6.62 5.56
N VAL A 49 0.69 7.17 6.26
CA VAL A 49 0.81 8.62 6.49
C VAL A 49 0.98 9.37 5.16
N ALA A 50 1.75 8.85 4.21
CA ALA A 50 1.91 9.45 2.89
C ALA A 50 0.58 9.51 2.11
N TRP A 51 -0.27 8.48 2.21
CA TRP A 51 -1.64 8.50 1.69
C TRP A 51 -2.50 9.58 2.35
N LEU A 52 -2.43 9.72 3.68
CA LEU A 52 -3.15 10.76 4.40
C LEU A 52 -2.68 12.15 3.99
N TRP A 53 -1.37 12.35 3.85
CA TRP A 53 -0.79 13.60 3.37
C TRP A 53 -1.32 13.95 1.98
N ALA A 54 -1.22 13.04 1.01
CA ALA A 54 -1.73 13.27 -0.35
C ALA A 54 -3.22 13.60 -0.36
N ALA A 55 -4.01 12.93 0.49
CA ALA A 55 -5.45 13.15 0.60
C ALA A 55 -5.86 14.48 1.26
N ARG A 56 -4.92 15.21 1.88
CA ARG A 56 -5.15 16.52 2.51
C ARG A 56 -4.80 17.69 1.60
N GLN A 57 -4.13 17.44 0.47
CA GLN A 57 -3.76 18.48 -0.48
C GLN A 57 -4.93 18.89 -1.37
N SER A 58 -4.95 20.15 -1.78
CA SER A 58 -5.92 20.72 -2.71
C SER A 58 -5.21 21.57 -3.77
N PRO A 59 -5.14 21.12 -5.05
CA PRO A 59 -5.65 19.84 -5.55
C PRO A 59 -4.83 18.64 -5.06
N VAL A 60 -5.42 17.45 -5.11
CA VAL A 60 -4.72 16.20 -4.76
C VAL A 60 -3.62 15.92 -5.79
N PRO A 61 -2.36 15.67 -5.37
CA PRO A 61 -1.25 15.44 -6.29
C PRO A 61 -1.37 14.08 -6.99
N VAL A 62 -1.78 14.11 -8.27
CA VAL A 62 -1.93 12.92 -9.13
C VAL A 62 -0.69 12.03 -9.12
N ALA A 63 0.50 12.63 -9.25
CA ALA A 63 1.76 11.88 -9.26
C ALA A 63 1.99 11.10 -7.96
N ALA A 64 1.68 11.69 -6.80
CA ALA A 64 1.83 11.02 -5.52
C ALA A 64 0.87 9.84 -5.40
N VAL A 65 -0.40 10.01 -5.80
CA VAL A 65 -1.40 8.92 -5.80
C VAL A 65 -0.95 7.78 -6.71
N ARG A 66 -0.42 8.08 -7.90
CA ARG A 66 0.11 7.07 -8.83
C ARG A 66 1.30 6.31 -8.26
N TRP A 67 2.24 7.00 -7.61
CA TRP A 67 3.36 6.35 -6.95
C TRP A 67 2.91 5.45 -5.79
N LEU A 68 2.02 5.96 -4.93
CA LEU A 68 1.50 5.17 -3.82
C LEU A 68 0.73 3.94 -4.30
N ALA A 69 -0.11 4.08 -5.33
CA ALA A 69 -0.79 2.96 -5.97
C ALA A 69 0.20 1.97 -6.59
N GLY A 70 1.25 2.44 -7.27
CA GLY A 70 2.30 1.60 -7.84
C GLY A 70 3.05 0.78 -6.78
N LEU A 71 3.37 1.39 -5.63
CA LEU A 71 3.99 0.68 -4.51
C LEU A 71 3.07 -0.40 -3.91
N MET A 72 1.76 -0.13 -3.83
CA MET A 72 0.78 -1.15 -3.42
C MET A 72 0.77 -2.33 -4.40
N LEU A 73 0.73 -2.04 -5.70
CA LEU A 73 0.74 -3.06 -6.75
C LEU A 73 2.02 -3.91 -6.68
N LEU A 74 3.16 -3.27 -6.45
CA LEU A 74 4.43 -3.98 -6.25
C LEU A 74 4.39 -4.93 -5.05
N GLY A 75 3.73 -4.53 -3.95
CA GLY A 75 3.45 -5.42 -2.81
C GLY A 75 2.61 -6.63 -3.21
N GLY A 76 1.52 -6.41 -3.96
CA GLY A 76 0.68 -7.48 -4.49
C GLY A 76 1.43 -8.44 -5.42
N LEU A 77 2.33 -7.93 -6.27
CA LEU A 77 3.22 -8.76 -7.08
C LEU A 77 4.18 -9.59 -6.21
N GLY A 78 4.70 -9.00 -5.12
CA GLY A 78 5.48 -9.73 -4.12
C GLY A 78 4.73 -10.94 -3.53
N ARG A 79 3.41 -10.81 -3.29
CA ARG A 79 2.59 -11.95 -2.85
C ARG A 79 2.45 -13.03 -3.91
N ILE A 80 2.30 -12.66 -5.18
CA ILE A 80 2.24 -13.63 -6.28
C ILE A 80 3.57 -14.41 -6.37
N LEU A 81 4.69 -13.70 -6.25
CA LEU A 81 6.01 -14.34 -6.23
C LEU A 81 6.17 -15.30 -5.05
N SER A 82 5.72 -14.91 -3.86
CA SER A 82 5.73 -15.80 -2.68
C SER A 82 4.83 -17.02 -2.88
N ILE A 83 3.65 -16.88 -3.49
CA ILE A 83 2.78 -18.02 -3.82
C ILE A 83 3.48 -18.97 -4.80
N ALA A 84 4.15 -18.44 -5.80
CA ALA A 84 4.86 -19.24 -6.80
C ALA A 84 6.07 -19.97 -6.20
N ALA A 85 6.77 -19.38 -5.23
CA ALA A 85 7.97 -19.94 -4.62
C ALA A 85 7.67 -20.90 -3.44
N ASP A 86 6.75 -20.49 -2.56
CA ASP A 86 6.54 -21.12 -1.25
C ASP A 86 5.13 -21.71 -1.07
N GLY A 87 4.23 -21.48 -2.02
CA GLY A 87 2.85 -21.98 -2.00
C GLY A 87 1.84 -21.05 -1.32
N TRP A 88 0.64 -21.57 -1.09
CA TRP A 88 -0.50 -20.74 -0.67
C TRP A 88 -0.38 -20.28 0.80
N PRO A 89 -0.45 -18.97 1.10
CA PRO A 89 -0.46 -18.45 2.46
C PRO A 89 -1.84 -18.61 3.12
N HIS A 90 -1.92 -18.27 4.40
CA HIS A 90 -3.19 -18.17 5.13
C HIS A 90 -4.21 -17.32 4.35
N TRP A 91 -5.49 -17.76 4.29
CA TRP A 91 -6.52 -17.15 3.43
C TRP A 91 -6.67 -15.63 3.60
N PHE A 92 -6.44 -15.10 4.80
CA PHE A 92 -6.47 -13.66 5.07
C PHE A 92 -5.46 -12.89 4.21
N GLN A 93 -4.28 -13.47 3.99
CA GLN A 93 -3.24 -12.91 3.12
C GLN A 93 -3.66 -12.91 1.64
N LEU A 94 -4.54 -13.84 1.23
CA LEU A 94 -5.09 -13.85 -0.13
C LEU A 94 -6.09 -12.71 -0.32
N VAL A 95 -6.94 -12.45 0.67
CA VAL A 95 -7.86 -11.31 0.65
C VAL A 95 -7.08 -9.99 0.55
N LEU A 96 -6.02 -9.84 1.35
CA LEU A 96 -5.13 -8.67 1.25
C LEU A 96 -4.47 -8.59 -0.13
N GLY A 97 -3.99 -9.71 -0.69
CA GLY A 97 -3.41 -9.73 -2.03
C GLY A 97 -4.39 -9.31 -3.12
N VAL A 98 -5.66 -9.72 -3.04
CA VAL A 98 -6.70 -9.25 -3.98
C VAL A 98 -6.86 -7.74 -3.88
N VAL A 99 -6.91 -7.19 -2.66
CA VAL A 99 -7.02 -5.73 -2.44
C VAL A 99 -5.81 -5.00 -3.04
N GLU A 100 -4.61 -5.51 -2.79
CA GLU A 100 -3.34 -4.94 -3.29
C GLU A 100 -3.23 -4.98 -4.81
N LEU A 101 -3.88 -5.94 -5.50
CA LEU A 101 -3.88 -6.04 -6.96
C LEU A 101 -5.01 -5.25 -7.62
N VAL A 102 -6.18 -5.16 -6.99
CA VAL A 102 -7.39 -4.55 -7.58
C VAL A 102 -7.46 -3.03 -7.37
N LEU A 103 -7.03 -2.54 -6.20
CA LEU A 103 -7.12 -1.10 -5.92
C LEU A 103 -6.17 -0.21 -6.74
N PRO A 104 -4.94 -0.63 -7.08
CA PRO A 104 -4.05 0.22 -7.88
C PRO A 104 -4.59 0.55 -9.28
N PRO A 105 -5.10 -0.41 -10.09
CA PRO A 105 -5.77 -0.10 -11.35
C PRO A 105 -6.89 0.94 -11.21
N LEU A 106 -7.69 0.83 -10.14
CA LEU A 106 -8.75 1.80 -9.83
C LEU A 106 -8.18 3.20 -9.55
N PHE A 107 -7.10 3.30 -8.77
CA PHE A 107 -6.45 4.58 -8.51
C PHE A 107 -5.79 5.17 -9.75
N PHE A 108 -5.19 4.35 -10.62
CA PHE A 108 -4.66 4.83 -11.89
C PHE A 108 -5.74 5.38 -12.81
N TRP A 109 -6.92 4.75 -12.82
CA TRP A 109 -8.07 5.22 -13.58
C TRP A 109 -8.62 6.55 -13.02
N LEU A 110 -8.79 6.64 -11.70
CA LEU A 110 -9.34 7.85 -11.05
C LEU A 110 -8.38 9.04 -11.06
N ALA A 111 -7.07 8.80 -11.09
CA ALA A 111 -6.03 9.83 -11.06
C ALA A 111 -5.76 10.40 -12.47
N HIS A 112 -6.80 10.93 -13.12
CA HIS A 112 -6.66 11.66 -14.39
C HIS A 112 -6.08 13.06 -14.17
N PRO A 113 -5.10 13.49 -14.99
CA PRO A 113 -4.65 14.88 -15.00
C PRO A 113 -5.83 15.79 -15.35
N ALA A 114 -6.02 16.88 -14.60
CA ALA A 114 -6.92 17.93 -15.04
C ALA A 114 -6.44 18.45 -16.40
N ALA A 115 -7.35 18.61 -17.36
CA ALA A 115 -7.04 19.17 -18.67
C ALA A 115 -6.34 20.52 -18.49
N ALA A 116 -5.26 20.76 -19.25
CA ALA A 116 -4.56 22.04 -19.21
C ALA A 116 -5.56 23.17 -19.56
N PRO A 117 -5.53 24.31 -18.87
CA PRO A 117 -6.38 25.44 -19.21
C PRO A 117 -6.15 25.83 -20.68
N HIS A 118 -7.24 25.95 -21.44
CA HIS A 118 -7.25 26.52 -22.78
C HIS A 118 -6.44 27.82 -22.74
N ARG A 119 -5.32 27.87 -23.46
CA ARG A 119 -4.61 29.12 -23.73
C ARG A 119 -5.32 29.79 -24.91
N PRO A 120 -5.92 30.99 -24.74
CA PRO A 120 -6.49 31.72 -25.87
C PRO A 120 -5.41 31.93 -26.93
N ALA A 121 -5.76 31.74 -28.19
CA ALA A 121 -4.90 32.11 -29.29
C ALA A 121 -4.72 33.65 -29.22
N GLU A 122 -3.49 34.08 -28.97
CA GLU A 122 -3.11 35.49 -29.17
C GLU A 122 -3.26 35.77 -30.67
N ALA A 123 -4.14 36.73 -30.98
CA ALA A 123 -4.44 37.21 -32.33
C ALA A 123 -3.60 38.45 -32.66
#